data_AF-A0AAV6UI60-F1
#
_entry.id   AF-A0AAV6UI60-F1
#
_cell.length_a   1.000
_cell.length_b   1.000
_cell.length_c   1.000
_cell.angle_alpha   90.00
_cell.angle_beta   90.00
_cell.angle_gamma   90.00
#
_symmetry.space_group_name_H-M   'P 1'
#
loop_
_entity.id
_entity.type
_entity.pdbx_description
1 polymer ?
#
loop_
_entity_poly.entity_id
_entity_poly.type
_entity_poly.pdbx_seq_one_letter_code
_entity_poly.pdbx_strand_id
1 'polypeptide(L)'
;MTTNRRDSGTKGLKLQYPEVQPLLSTFPDSRPPDPDLLNDAGCTCDDCDLPHHVSGKDEVRHLVDATRNFLRRLPRPAVITVARSSRDDYCPPEDVDFIQELVLAMLEQVYGIIEVHKDYSEEESGAEEDIQGPSST
;
A
#
# COMPACT_ATOMS: atom_id res chain seq x y z
N MET A 1 -0.66 -24.80 -34.23
CA MET A 1 -1.94 -24.29 -33.69
C MET A 1 -1.61 -23.61 -32.37
N THR A 2 -1.01 -22.42 -32.50
CA THR A 2 -1.55 -21.09 -32.12
C THR A 2 -1.34 -20.79 -30.64
N THR A 3 -0.26 -20.04 -30.41
CA THR A 3 0.16 -19.43 -29.16
C THR A 3 -0.80 -18.28 -28.80
N ASN A 4 -1.28 -18.24 -27.55
CA ASN A 4 -2.10 -17.14 -27.04
C ASN A 4 -1.20 -15.93 -26.72
N ARG A 5 -1.03 -15.07 -27.71
CA ARG A 5 -0.49 -13.70 -27.54
C ARG A 5 -1.57 -12.86 -26.85
N ARG A 6 -1.32 -12.43 -25.61
CA ARG A 6 -2.17 -11.46 -24.91
C ARG A 6 -2.16 -10.15 -25.69
N ASP A 7 -3.27 -9.87 -26.35
CA ASP A 7 -3.55 -8.59 -27.00
C ASP A 7 -3.90 -7.57 -25.91
N SER A 8 -3.00 -6.61 -25.71
CA SER A 8 -3.17 -5.45 -24.85
C SER A 8 -4.10 -4.43 -25.52
N GLY A 9 -5.38 -4.77 -25.59
CA GLY A 9 -6.43 -3.85 -26.02
C GLY A 9 -6.63 -2.74 -24.97
N THR A 10 -5.81 -1.70 -25.04
CA THR A 10 -6.01 -0.46 -24.29
C THR A 10 -7.26 0.21 -24.86
N LYS A 11 -8.43 -0.14 -24.31
CA LYS A 11 -9.67 0.60 -24.57
C LYS A 11 -9.44 2.01 -24.03
N GLY A 12 -9.37 2.98 -24.95
CA GLY A 12 -9.20 4.39 -24.62
C GLY A 12 -10.24 4.82 -23.60
N LEU A 13 -9.78 5.07 -22.37
CA LEU A 13 -10.55 5.77 -21.36
C LEU A 13 -10.78 7.17 -21.93
N LYS A 14 -12.00 7.42 -22.43
CA LYS A 14 -12.41 8.75 -22.86
C LYS A 14 -12.57 9.58 -21.59
N LEU A 15 -11.55 10.36 -21.22
CA LEU A 15 -11.64 11.28 -20.09
C LEU A 15 -12.82 12.24 -20.35
N GLN A 16 -13.86 12.17 -19.51
CA GLN A 16 -15.10 12.94 -19.66
C GLN A 16 -15.00 14.35 -19.08
N TYR A 17 -13.79 14.91 -19.01
CA TYR A 17 -13.54 16.23 -18.43
C TYR A 17 -13.29 17.22 -19.59
N PRO A 18 -14.28 18.02 -20.03
CA PRO A 18 -14.10 18.95 -21.14
C PRO A 18 -13.02 19.98 -20.85
N GLU A 19 -12.84 20.36 -19.59
CA GLU A 19 -11.74 21.22 -19.11
C GLU A 19 -10.33 20.66 -19.36
N VAL A 20 -10.13 19.34 -19.50
CA VAL A 20 -8.80 18.76 -19.78
C VAL A 20 -8.51 18.59 -21.27
N GLN A 21 -9.48 18.84 -22.15
CA GLN A 21 -9.32 18.72 -23.61
C GLN A 21 -8.22 19.64 -24.18
N PRO A 22 -8.11 20.92 -23.75
CA PRO A 22 -7.01 21.77 -24.18
C PRO A 22 -5.64 21.18 -23.79
N LEU A 23 -5.54 20.61 -22.59
CA LEU A 23 -4.31 19.98 -22.11
C LEU A 23 -3.99 18.69 -22.89
N LEU A 24 -4.99 17.84 -23.17
CA LEU A 24 -4.79 16.64 -23.99
C LEU A 24 -4.25 16.98 -25.38
N SER A 25 -4.72 18.08 -25.98
CA SER A 25 -4.21 18.53 -27.29
C SER A 25 -2.75 18.99 -27.29
N THR A 26 -2.15 19.24 -26.12
CA THR A 26 -0.72 19.58 -26.00
C THR A 26 0.20 18.37 -25.99
N PHE A 27 -0.33 17.18 -25.72
CA PHE A 27 0.45 15.95 -25.71
C PHE A 27 0.50 15.30 -27.10
N PRO A 28 1.65 14.69 -27.48
CA PRO A 28 1.72 13.87 -28.67
C PRO A 28 0.66 12.77 -28.58
N ASP A 29 -0.14 12.63 -29.64
CA ASP A 29 -1.24 11.67 -29.80
C ASP A 29 -2.51 11.92 -28.95
N SER A 30 -2.69 13.12 -28.38
CA SER A 30 -3.90 13.49 -27.60
C SER A 30 -4.21 12.52 -26.45
N ARG A 31 -3.18 11.85 -25.93
CA ARG A 31 -3.25 10.89 -24.84
C ARG A 31 -2.63 11.52 -23.60
N PRO A 32 -3.21 11.34 -22.40
CA PRO A 32 -2.51 11.73 -21.19
C PRO A 32 -1.19 10.96 -21.08
N PRO A 33 -0.15 11.55 -20.46
CA PRO A 33 1.09 10.85 -20.14
C PRO A 33 0.82 9.58 -19.34
N ASP A 34 1.70 8.61 -19.49
CA ASP A 34 1.72 7.42 -18.64
C ASP A 34 1.92 7.85 -17.17
N PRO A 35 1.02 7.49 -16.22
CA PRO A 35 1.15 7.88 -14.82
C PRO A 35 2.48 7.48 -14.18
N ASP A 36 3.02 6.31 -14.54
CA ASP A 36 4.30 5.82 -14.02
C ASP A 36 5.44 6.72 -14.52
N LEU A 37 5.39 7.12 -15.79
CA LEU A 37 6.36 8.05 -16.38
C LEU A 37 6.24 9.48 -15.81
N LEU A 38 5.01 9.91 -15.49
CA LEU A 38 4.77 11.21 -14.87
C LEU A 38 5.35 11.26 -13.44
N ASN A 39 5.17 10.17 -12.69
CA ASN A 39 5.76 9.95 -11.37
C ASN A 39 7.28 9.90 -11.43
N ASP A 40 7.86 9.09 -12.32
CA ASP A 40 9.32 8.95 -12.46
C ASP A 40 10.00 10.24 -12.94
N ALA A 41 9.29 11.06 -13.73
CA ALA A 41 9.77 12.35 -14.18
C ALA A 41 9.65 13.46 -13.10
N GLY A 42 9.10 13.15 -11.92
CA GLY A 42 8.85 14.12 -10.85
C GLY A 42 7.92 15.27 -11.28
N CYS A 43 7.00 14.99 -12.21
CA CYS A 43 6.06 15.97 -12.77
C CYS A 43 4.69 15.91 -12.07
N THR A 44 4.62 15.22 -10.94
CA THR A 44 3.47 15.19 -10.04
C THR A 44 3.37 16.51 -9.28
N CYS A 45 2.15 16.89 -8.88
CA CYS A 45 1.91 18.10 -8.08
C CYS A 45 2.14 17.83 -6.58
N ASP A 46 3.18 17.07 -6.26
CA ASP A 46 3.61 16.71 -4.91
C ASP A 46 4.82 17.54 -4.46
N ASP A 47 4.98 18.76 -5.00
CA ASP A 47 6.02 19.76 -4.70
C ASP A 47 6.19 20.12 -3.20
N CYS A 48 5.35 19.56 -2.31
CA CYS A 48 5.54 19.62 -0.88
C CYS A 48 6.06 18.27 -0.39
N ASP A 49 7.27 18.24 0.17
CA ASP A 49 7.79 17.09 0.90
C ASP A 49 6.69 16.57 1.84
N LEU A 50 6.39 15.27 1.73
CA LEU A 50 5.42 14.63 2.61
C LEU A 50 5.84 14.88 4.07
N PRO A 51 4.93 15.21 5.00
CA PRO A 51 5.33 15.51 6.38
C PRO A 51 6.18 14.38 6.97
N HIS A 52 7.46 14.66 7.27
CA HIS A 52 8.42 13.67 7.81
C HIS A 52 8.23 13.38 9.30
N HIS A 53 7.00 13.54 9.83
CA HIS A 53 6.75 13.31 11.25
C HIS A 53 6.68 11.82 11.54
N VAL A 54 7.68 11.31 12.26
CA VAL A 54 7.65 9.96 12.81
C VAL A 54 6.89 9.99 14.13
N SER A 55 5.77 9.28 14.20
CA SER A 55 4.92 9.25 15.38
C SER A 55 5.62 8.55 16.55
N GLY A 56 5.61 9.18 17.72
CA GLY A 56 6.11 8.55 18.94
C GLY A 56 5.19 7.42 19.42
N LYS A 57 5.72 6.49 20.23
CA LYS A 57 4.91 5.35 20.76
C LYS A 57 3.67 5.79 21.52
N ASP A 58 3.71 6.94 22.20
CA ASP A 58 2.54 7.47 22.93
C ASP A 58 1.49 8.06 21.98
N GLU A 59 1.91 8.65 20.85
CA GLU A 59 0.99 9.12 19.81
C GLU A 59 0.29 7.94 19.13
N VAL A 60 1.03 6.87 18.85
CA VAL A 60 0.48 5.60 18.34
C VAL A 60 -0.54 5.03 19.33
N ARG A 61 -0.20 4.94 20.63
CA ARG A 61 -1.14 4.46 21.66
C ARG A 61 -2.40 5.30 21.71
N HIS A 62 -2.26 6.62 21.65
CA HIS A 62 -3.39 7.53 21.61
C HIS A 62 -4.29 7.28 20.39
N LEU A 63 -3.70 7.07 19.21
CA LEU A 63 -4.43 6.75 17.99
C LEU A 63 -5.17 5.42 18.10
N VAL A 64 -4.53 4.38 18.63
CA VAL A 64 -5.17 3.06 18.83
C VAL A 64 -6.31 3.16 19.84
N ASP A 65 -6.15 3.94 20.92
CA ASP A 65 -7.20 4.20 21.89
C ASP A 65 -8.39 4.98 21.30
N ALA A 66 -8.13 5.97 20.44
CA ALA A 66 -9.17 6.69 19.72
C ALA A 66 -9.92 5.75 18.76
N THR A 67 -9.19 4.89 18.05
CA THR A 67 -9.76 3.87 17.15
C THR A 67 -10.63 2.88 17.92
N ARG A 68 -10.19 2.41 19.10
CA ARG A 68 -11.00 1.57 19.99
C ARG A 68 -12.35 2.20 20.32
N ASN A 69 -12.33 3.49 20.68
CA ASN A 69 -13.54 4.23 21.03
C ASN A 69 -14.48 4.41 19.83
N PHE A 70 -13.92 4.56 18.64
CA PHE A 70 -14.66 4.60 17.39
C PHE A 70 -15.31 3.25 17.08
N LEU A 71 -14.56 2.15 17.15
CA LEU A 71 -15.04 0.78 16.88
C LEU A 71 -16.19 0.37 17.81
N ARG A 72 -16.16 0.79 19.07
CA ARG A 72 -17.26 0.54 20.04
C ARG A 72 -18.59 1.19 19.66
N ARG A 73 -18.58 2.20 18.79
CA ARG A 73 -19.78 2.90 18.31
C ARG A 73 -20.32 2.31 17.02
N LEU A 74 -19.58 1.41 16.38
CA LEU A 74 -20.00 0.75 15.16
C LEU A 74 -20.68 -0.59 15.47
N PRO A 75 -21.60 -1.06 14.60
CA PRO A 75 -22.07 -2.44 14.65
C PRO A 75 -20.90 -3.43 14.57
N ARG A 76 -21.06 -4.61 15.15
CA ARG A 76 -20.02 -5.66 15.11
C ARG A 76 -19.74 -6.07 13.65
N PRO A 77 -18.50 -5.90 13.15
CA PRO A 77 -18.14 -6.34 11.81
C PRO A 77 -18.04 -7.87 11.76
N ALA A 78 -18.23 -8.45 10.57
CA ALA A 78 -18.03 -9.88 10.34
C ALA A 78 -16.54 -10.21 10.14
N VAL A 79 -15.80 -9.32 9.46
CA VAL A 79 -14.38 -9.48 9.11
C VAL A 79 -13.70 -8.12 9.28
N ILE A 80 -12.45 -8.14 9.75
CA ILE A 80 -11.57 -6.98 9.83
C ILE A 80 -10.31 -7.32 9.05
N THR A 81 -9.93 -6.47 8.10
CA THR A 81 -8.67 -6.58 7.37
C THR A 81 -7.74 -5.46 7.81
N VAL A 82 -6.47 -5.79 8.02
CA VAL A 82 -5.44 -4.84 8.45
C VAL A 82 -4.24 -4.99 7.52
N ALA A 83 -3.85 -3.91 6.85
CA ALA A 83 -2.65 -3.89 6.04
C ALA A 83 -1.42 -3.64 6.93
N ARG A 84 -0.34 -4.41 6.72
CA ARG A 84 0.94 -4.23 7.40
C ARG A 84 1.83 -3.33 6.52
N SER A 85 2.12 -2.13 6.99
CA SER A 85 2.99 -1.14 6.32
C SER A 85 4.48 -1.46 6.45
N SER A 86 4.89 -2.72 6.29
CA SER A 86 6.30 -3.13 6.48
C SER A 86 7.20 -2.88 5.26
N ARG A 87 6.62 -2.55 4.10
CA ARG A 87 7.32 -2.45 2.81
C ARG A 87 7.00 -1.17 2.03
N ASP A 88 6.32 -0.22 2.66
CA ASP A 88 5.81 1.00 2.02
C ASP A 88 6.57 2.27 2.41
N ASP A 89 7.70 2.13 3.11
CA ASP A 89 8.55 3.20 3.62
C ASP A 89 7.84 4.22 4.56
N TYR A 90 6.59 3.98 4.96
CA TYR A 90 5.83 4.85 5.86
C TYR A 90 5.96 4.45 7.34
N CYS A 91 6.09 3.16 7.64
CA CYS A 91 6.24 2.66 9.00
C CYS A 91 7.71 2.33 9.30
N PRO A 92 8.31 2.91 10.36
CA PRO A 92 9.63 2.49 10.81
C PRO A 92 9.64 0.98 11.11
N PRO A 93 10.59 0.20 10.55
CA PRO A 93 10.60 -1.26 10.66
C PRO A 93 10.64 -1.75 12.12
N GLU A 94 11.25 -0.98 13.02
CA GLU A 94 11.33 -1.26 14.45
C GLU A 94 9.98 -1.14 15.19
N ASP A 95 9.01 -0.41 14.62
CA ASP A 95 7.71 -0.15 15.25
C ASP A 95 6.57 -0.98 14.65
N VAL A 96 6.80 -1.64 13.51
CA VAL A 96 5.80 -2.46 12.82
C VAL A 96 5.15 -3.50 13.77
N ASP A 97 5.98 -4.27 14.46
CA ASP A 97 5.49 -5.34 15.34
C ASP A 97 4.80 -4.77 16.58
N PHE A 98 5.34 -3.68 17.14
CA PHE A 98 4.72 -2.96 18.25
C PHE A 98 3.31 -2.46 17.89
N ILE A 99 3.15 -1.83 16.73
CA ILE A 99 1.85 -1.32 16.26
C ILE A 99 0.90 -2.49 16.03
N GLN A 100 1.37 -3.56 15.39
CA GLN A 100 0.55 -4.74 15.10
C GLN A 100 0.02 -5.39 16.39
N GLU A 101 0.89 -5.65 17.36
CA GLU A 101 0.51 -6.24 18.65
C GLU A 101 -0.49 -5.35 19.39
N LEU A 102 -0.25 -4.03 19.36
CA LEU A 102 -1.11 -3.05 20.01
C LEU A 102 -2.52 -3.02 19.38
N VAL A 103 -2.60 -3.08 18.05
CA VAL A 103 -3.89 -3.15 17.32
C VAL A 103 -4.61 -4.46 17.61
N LEU A 104 -3.92 -5.60 17.58
CA LEU A 104 -4.53 -6.91 17.87
C LEU A 104 -5.08 -6.97 19.30
N ALA A 105 -4.29 -6.52 20.29
CA ALA A 105 -4.73 -6.43 21.68
C ALA A 105 -5.96 -5.51 21.84
N MET A 106 -6.00 -4.39 21.12
CA MET A 106 -7.17 -3.50 21.11
C MET A 106 -8.41 -4.18 20.51
N LEU A 107 -8.26 -4.92 19.41
CA LEU A 107 -9.36 -5.65 18.77
C LEU A 107 -9.91 -6.75 19.68
N GLU A 108 -9.04 -7.49 20.38
CA GLU A 108 -9.43 -8.47 21.39
C GLU A 108 -10.22 -7.83 22.54
N GLN A 109 -9.80 -6.64 23.00
CA GLN A 109 -10.53 -5.89 24.04
C GLN A 109 -11.92 -5.41 23.59
N VAL A 110 -12.13 -5.17 22.29
CA VAL A 110 -13.42 -4.70 21.76
C VAL A 110 -14.35 -5.87 21.42
N TYR A 111 -13.82 -6.92 20.80
CA TYR A 111 -14.63 -7.99 20.21
C TYR A 111 -14.54 -9.34 20.94
N GLY A 112 -13.65 -9.47 21.93
CA GLY A 112 -13.38 -10.70 22.67
C GLY A 112 -12.39 -11.60 21.93
N ILE A 113 -12.65 -12.91 21.95
CA ILE A 113 -11.82 -13.88 21.24
C ILE A 113 -12.01 -13.66 19.73
N ILE A 114 -10.91 -13.42 19.02
CA ILE A 114 -10.86 -13.24 17.57
C ILE A 114 -9.95 -14.30 16.95
N GLU A 115 -10.29 -14.76 15.75
CA GLU A 115 -9.40 -15.58 14.92
C GLU A 115 -8.52 -14.64 14.09
N VAL A 116 -7.22 -14.89 14.07
CA VAL A 116 -6.24 -14.02 13.39
C VAL A 116 -5.50 -14.82 12.33
N HIS A 117 -5.57 -14.36 11.08
CA HIS A 117 -4.81 -14.89 9.95
C HIS A 117 -3.74 -13.87 9.53
N LYS A 118 -2.49 -14.34 9.39
CA LYS A 118 -1.34 -13.52 9.01
C LYS A 118 -0.81 -13.98 7.66
N ASP A 119 -1.33 -13.40 6.58
CA ASP A 119 -1.05 -13.86 5.21
C ASP A 119 0.36 -13.49 4.70
N TYR A 120 1.15 -12.75 5.49
CA TYR A 120 2.52 -12.34 5.13
C TYR A 120 3.60 -13.34 5.57
N SER A 121 3.28 -14.30 6.45
CA SER A 121 4.27 -15.23 7.00
C SER A 121 4.73 -16.31 6.01
N GLU A 122 4.04 -16.46 4.86
CA GLU A 122 4.41 -17.42 3.81
C GLU A 122 5.49 -16.89 2.87
N GLU A 123 5.71 -15.57 2.80
CA GLU A 123 6.66 -14.93 1.89
C GLU A 123 8.08 -14.78 2.46
N GLU A 124 8.26 -14.87 3.78
CA GLU A 124 9.57 -14.67 4.45
C GLU A 124 10.46 -15.93 4.43
N SER A 125 9.95 -17.09 3.99
CA SER A 125 10.72 -18.36 3.95
C SER A 125 11.34 -18.71 2.59
N GLY A 126 11.22 -17.82 1.59
CA GLY A 126 11.63 -18.09 0.20
C GLY A 126 12.84 -17.33 -0.34
N ALA A 127 13.61 -16.64 0.51
CA ALA A 127 14.71 -15.78 0.07
C ALA A 127 16.10 -16.20 0.61
N GLU A 128 16.43 -17.49 0.51
CA GLU A 128 17.82 -17.98 0.60
C GLU A 128 18.03 -19.11 -0.43
N GLU A 129 18.25 -18.78 -1.71
CA GLU A 129 18.87 -19.71 -2.67
C GLU A 129 19.98 -19.01 -3.49
N ASP A 130 21.21 -19.41 -3.16
CA ASP A 130 22.40 -19.59 -3.98
C ASP A 130 22.94 -18.46 -4.88
N ILE A 131 23.90 -17.70 -4.35
CA ILE A 131 25.00 -17.15 -5.15
C ILE A 131 26.13 -18.20 -5.21
N GLN A 132 26.00 -19.19 -6.10
CA GLN A 132 27.14 -20.03 -6.48
C GLN A 132 27.93 -19.29 -7.57
N GLY A 133 29.00 -18.59 -7.17
CA GLY A 133 29.97 -18.04 -8.12
C GLY A 133 30.64 -19.15 -8.93
N PRO A 134 30.95 -18.95 -10.22
CA PRO A 134 31.65 -19.94 -11.02
C PRO A 134 33.11 -20.07 -10.56
N SER A 135 33.44 -21.20 -9.92
CA SER A 135 34.80 -21.63 -9.65
C SER A 135 35.56 -21.80 -10.97
N SER A 136 36.61 -21.03 -11.17
CA SER A 136 37.55 -21.15 -12.29
C SER A 136 38.76 -21.99 -11.88
N THR A 137 39.21 -22.81 -12.83
CA THR A 137 40.46 -23.61 -12.93
C THR A 137 40.36 -25.08 -12.54
#